data_AF-A0A969DXH8-F1
#
_entry.id   AF-A0A969DXH8-F1
#
_cell.length_a   1.000
_cell.length_b   1.000
_cell.length_c   1.000
_cell.angle_alpha   90.00
_cell.angle_beta   90.00
_cell.angle_gamma   90.00
#
_symmetry.space_group_name_H-M   'P 1'
#
loop_
_entity.id
_entity.type
_entity.pdbx_description
1 polymer ?
#
loop_
_entity_poly.entity_id
_entity_poly.type
_entity_poly.pdbx_seq_one_letter_code
_entity_poly.pdbx_strand_id
1 'polypeptide(L)'
;MDKRLLEFCVSVPPEQKLDQGWTRLVMRNAMADVLPTDIQWRRHKITPNALFIAGLQQFDLPLLEAVLRQSGDLLEPYLAQTELPLKHLQAWLDGDITELSPNAWNALTLMMWLSNRDGSAPLRQQIAEVCKAHTLTR
;
A
#
# COMPACT_ATOMS: atom_id res chain seq x y z
N MET A 1 7.91 -12.31 18.58
CA MET A 1 6.63 -13.01 18.78
C MET A 1 6.90 -14.22 19.69
N ASP A 2 6.03 -14.54 20.65
CA ASP A 2 6.20 -15.69 21.56
C ASP A 2 5.96 -17.02 20.79
N LYS A 3 6.87 -17.99 20.93
CA LYS A 3 6.80 -19.29 20.25
C LYS A 3 5.55 -20.09 20.62
N ARG A 4 5.18 -20.10 21.91
CA ARG A 4 4.03 -20.86 22.41
C ARG A 4 2.73 -20.32 21.83
N LEU A 5 2.64 -19.00 21.69
CA LEU A 5 1.49 -18.35 21.05
C LEU A 5 1.39 -18.72 19.57
N LEU A 6 2.51 -18.78 18.86
CA LEU A 6 2.51 -19.21 17.46
C LEU A 6 2.06 -20.68 17.33
N GLU A 7 2.63 -21.57 18.13
CA GLU A 7 2.26 -23.00 18.14
C GLU A 7 0.78 -23.19 18.44
N PHE A 8 0.25 -22.46 19.42
CA PHE A 8 -1.19 -22.40 19.69
C PHE A 8 -1.97 -21.93 18.46
N CYS A 9 -1.66 -20.75 17.91
CA CYS A 9 -2.36 -20.18 16.75
C CYS A 9 -2.35 -21.11 15.52
N VAL A 10 -1.27 -21.86 15.31
CA VAL A 10 -1.20 -22.86 14.24
C VAL A 10 -2.11 -24.04 14.54
N SER A 11 -2.13 -24.54 15.79
CA SER A 11 -2.96 -25.69 16.22
C SER A 11 -4.46 -25.42 16.28
N VAL A 12 -4.89 -24.16 16.33
CA VAL A 12 -6.31 -23.78 16.43
C VAL A 12 -7.11 -24.27 15.20
N PRO A 13 -8.29 -24.89 15.40
CA PRO A 13 -9.16 -25.34 14.31
C PRO A 13 -9.49 -24.23 13.30
N PRO A 14 -9.61 -24.54 11.99
CA PRO A 14 -9.90 -23.53 10.96
C PRO A 14 -11.18 -22.71 11.23
N GLU A 15 -12.21 -23.33 11.79
CA GLU A 15 -13.50 -22.72 12.10
C GLU A 15 -13.35 -21.63 13.18
N GLN A 16 -12.38 -21.78 14.07
CA GLN A 16 -12.04 -20.78 15.07
C GLN A 16 -11.22 -19.61 14.49
N LYS A 17 -10.66 -19.77 13.28
CA LYS A 17 -9.98 -18.70 12.53
C LYS A 17 -10.95 -17.95 11.60
N LEU A 18 -11.90 -18.68 10.99
CA LEU A 18 -12.92 -18.16 10.10
C LEU A 18 -14.19 -19.01 10.18
N ASP A 19 -15.31 -18.39 10.56
CA ASP A 19 -16.62 -19.02 10.50
C ASP A 19 -17.68 -17.99 10.12
N GLN A 20 -18.62 -18.37 9.25
CA GLN A 20 -19.70 -17.50 8.73
C GLN A 20 -19.23 -16.10 8.28
N GLY A 21 -18.03 -15.99 7.71
CA GLY A 21 -17.45 -14.71 7.25
C GLY A 21 -16.79 -13.87 8.35
N TRP A 22 -16.77 -14.34 9.60
CA TRP A 22 -16.08 -13.70 10.72
C TRP A 22 -14.65 -14.22 10.85
N THR A 23 -13.68 -13.36 10.55
CA THR A 23 -12.27 -13.66 10.79
C THR A 23 -11.90 -13.47 12.27
N ARG A 24 -10.90 -14.23 12.73
CA ARG A 24 -10.31 -14.17 14.08
C ARG A 24 -11.31 -14.47 15.18
N LEU A 25 -12.24 -15.42 14.95
CA LEU A 25 -13.31 -15.74 15.87
C LEU A 25 -12.81 -16.11 17.27
N VAL A 26 -11.76 -16.93 17.38
CA VAL A 26 -11.12 -17.28 18.65
C VAL A 26 -10.69 -16.05 19.46
N MET A 27 -10.16 -15.04 18.79
CA MET A 27 -9.72 -13.80 19.43
C MET A 27 -10.91 -12.93 19.83
N ARG A 28 -11.97 -12.88 19.01
CA ARG A 28 -13.20 -12.15 19.36
C ARG A 28 -13.87 -12.74 20.58
N ASN A 29 -13.99 -14.07 20.63
CA ASN A 29 -14.57 -14.79 21.77
C ASN A 29 -13.72 -14.63 23.04
N ALA A 30 -12.39 -14.72 22.93
CA ALA A 30 -11.49 -14.54 24.06
C ALA A 30 -11.53 -13.11 24.65
N MET A 31 -11.98 -12.12 23.87
CA MET A 31 -12.11 -10.72 24.29
C MET A 31 -13.54 -10.37 24.75
N ALA A 32 -14.44 -11.35 24.87
CA ALA A 32 -15.75 -11.15 25.49
C ALA A 32 -15.57 -10.58 26.90
N ASP A 33 -16.42 -9.61 27.26
CA ASP A 33 -16.40 -8.88 28.53
C ASP A 33 -15.12 -8.06 28.83
N VAL A 34 -14.15 -8.05 27.89
CA VAL A 34 -12.94 -7.20 27.94
C VAL A 34 -13.11 -5.97 27.05
N LEU A 35 -13.72 -6.16 25.87
CA LEU A 35 -13.96 -5.08 24.90
C LEU A 35 -15.46 -4.76 24.81
N PRO A 36 -15.82 -3.49 24.53
CA PRO A 36 -17.18 -3.14 24.11
C PRO A 36 -17.62 -4.00 22.90
N THR A 37 -18.89 -4.42 22.90
CA THR A 37 -19.44 -5.35 21.90
C THR A 37 -19.27 -4.85 20.47
N ASP A 38 -19.45 -3.55 20.23
CA ASP A 38 -19.27 -2.90 18.93
C ASP A 38 -17.82 -2.96 18.42
N ILE A 39 -16.84 -2.88 19.33
CA ILE A 39 -15.42 -3.06 19.01
C ILE A 39 -15.09 -4.54 18.80
N GLN A 40 -15.57 -5.42 19.69
CA GLN A 40 -15.37 -6.87 19.62
C GLN A 40 -15.86 -7.45 18.29
N TRP A 41 -16.99 -6.96 17.77
CA TRP A 41 -17.64 -7.43 16.54
C TRP A 41 -17.47 -6.49 15.35
N ARG A 42 -16.53 -5.55 15.43
CA ARG A 42 -16.25 -4.67 14.28
C ARG A 42 -15.81 -5.49 13.08
N ARG A 43 -16.57 -5.37 11.97
CA ARG A 43 -16.37 -6.15 10.74
C ARG A 43 -15.22 -5.63 9.89
N HIS A 44 -15.12 -4.31 9.77
CA HIS A 44 -14.16 -3.68 8.87
C HIS A 44 -13.12 -2.89 9.66
N LYS A 45 -11.85 -3.05 9.27
CA LYS A 45 -10.84 -2.06 9.58
C LYS A 45 -11.01 -0.91 8.59
N ILE A 46 -10.85 0.32 9.04
CA ILE A 46 -10.77 1.47 8.13
C ILE A 46 -9.57 1.19 7.22
N THR A 47 -9.80 1.20 5.91
CA THR A 47 -8.71 1.14 4.94
C THR A 47 -8.09 2.53 4.91
N PRO A 48 -6.80 2.69 5.25
CA PRO A 48 -6.15 4.00 5.22
C PRO A 48 -5.89 4.51 3.79
N ASN A 49 -6.46 3.87 2.77
CA ASN A 49 -6.18 4.15 1.36
C ASN A 49 -6.45 5.61 1.01
N ALA A 50 -7.57 6.18 1.44
CA ALA A 50 -7.88 7.57 1.16
C ALA A 50 -6.84 8.54 1.75
N LEU A 51 -6.38 8.29 2.98
CA LEU A 51 -5.33 9.09 3.62
C LEU A 51 -3.98 8.89 2.92
N PHE A 52 -3.70 7.67 2.50
CA PHE A 52 -2.47 7.33 1.78
C PHE A 52 -2.41 8.02 0.41
N ILE A 53 -3.49 7.92 -0.39
CA ILE A 53 -3.63 8.59 -1.69
C ILE A 53 -3.52 10.11 -1.54
N ALA A 54 -4.20 10.69 -0.54
CA ALA A 54 -4.09 12.13 -0.26
C ALA A 54 -2.66 12.54 0.09
N GLY A 55 -1.95 11.72 0.89
CA GLY A 55 -0.54 11.93 1.19
C GLY A 55 0.33 11.92 -0.06
N LEU A 56 0.15 10.94 -0.95
CA LEU A 56 0.90 10.87 -2.20
C LEU A 56 0.69 12.10 -3.08
N GLN A 57 -0.57 12.57 -3.22
CA GLN A 57 -0.88 13.76 -4.01
C GLN A 57 -0.32 15.04 -3.39
N GLN A 58 -0.37 15.15 -2.06
CA GLN A 58 0.06 16.36 -1.36
C GLN A 58 1.59 16.47 -1.30
N PHE A 59 2.29 15.35 -1.14
CA PHE A 59 3.69 15.33 -0.73
C PHE A 59 4.62 14.74 -1.79
N ASP A 60 4.16 13.72 -2.51
CA ASP A 60 5.01 12.91 -3.39
C ASP A 60 4.76 13.15 -4.88
N LEU A 61 3.79 13.99 -5.25
CA LEU A 61 3.41 14.21 -6.67
C LEU A 61 4.61 14.52 -7.58
N PRO A 62 5.56 15.43 -7.22
CA PRO A 62 6.73 15.69 -8.07
C PRO A 62 7.65 14.48 -8.23
N LEU A 63 7.76 13.65 -7.19
CA LEU A 63 8.54 12.41 -7.23
C LEU A 63 7.88 11.41 -8.19
N LEU A 64 6.56 11.25 -8.10
CA LEU A 64 5.82 10.30 -8.92
C LEU A 64 5.85 10.68 -10.41
N GLU A 65 5.72 11.97 -10.73
CA GLU A 65 5.91 12.50 -12.08
C GLU A 65 7.33 12.22 -12.60
N ALA A 66 8.34 12.43 -11.76
CA ALA A 66 9.73 12.19 -12.10
C ALA A 66 10.01 10.70 -12.42
N VAL A 67 9.42 9.78 -11.63
CA VAL A 67 9.50 8.33 -11.88
C VAL A 67 8.86 7.97 -13.20
N LEU A 68 7.62 8.41 -13.44
CA LEU A 68 6.90 8.09 -14.66
C LEU A 68 7.67 8.56 -15.90
N ARG A 69 8.20 9.79 -15.86
CA ARG A 69 8.97 10.37 -16.95
C ARG A 69 10.31 9.67 -17.21
N GLN A 70 11.01 9.25 -16.15
CA GLN A 70 12.36 8.67 -16.27
C GLN A 70 12.36 7.18 -16.55
N SER A 71 11.24 6.50 -16.25
CA SER A 71 11.27 5.05 -16.05
C SER A 71 10.06 4.31 -16.61
N GLY A 72 9.16 5.00 -17.30
CA GLY A 72 8.00 4.40 -17.99
C GLY A 72 8.40 3.24 -18.91
N ASP A 73 9.45 3.44 -19.69
CA ASP A 73 9.93 2.47 -20.68
C ASP A 73 10.51 1.19 -20.04
N LEU A 74 10.93 1.25 -18.77
CA LEU A 74 11.49 0.09 -18.07
C LEU A 74 10.45 -1.01 -17.82
N LEU A 75 9.15 -0.70 -17.97
CA LEU A 75 8.07 -1.66 -17.74
C LEU A 75 7.79 -2.58 -18.93
N GLU A 76 8.19 -2.22 -20.15
CA GLU A 76 7.85 -2.97 -21.35
C GLU A 76 8.19 -4.48 -21.26
N PRO A 77 9.34 -4.91 -20.70
CA PRO A 77 9.66 -6.33 -20.58
C PRO A 77 8.79 -7.10 -19.58
N TYR A 78 8.12 -6.40 -18.66
CA TYR A 78 7.44 -7.00 -17.51
C TYR A 78 5.91 -6.99 -17.64
N LEU A 79 5.36 -6.14 -18.51
CA LEU A 79 3.92 -6.01 -18.72
C LEU A 79 3.61 -6.13 -20.20
N ALA A 80 2.82 -7.14 -20.56
CA ALA A 80 2.35 -7.31 -21.93
C ALA A 80 1.50 -6.12 -22.44
N GLN A 81 0.95 -5.32 -21.53
CA GLN A 81 0.14 -4.12 -21.82
C GLN A 81 0.48 -3.00 -20.81
N THR A 82 1.62 -2.33 -21.01
CA THR A 82 2.05 -1.18 -20.20
C THR A 82 1.14 0.04 -20.35
N GLU A 83 0.49 0.20 -21.52
CA GLU A 83 -0.27 1.41 -21.83
C GLU A 83 -1.41 1.70 -20.85
N LEU A 84 -2.21 0.69 -20.49
CA LEU A 84 -3.37 0.88 -19.63
C LEU A 84 -2.98 1.37 -18.22
N PRO A 85 -2.07 0.70 -17.49
CA PRO A 85 -1.66 1.18 -16.17
C PRO A 85 -0.90 2.51 -16.24
N LEU A 86 -0.12 2.77 -17.29
CA LEU A 86 0.60 4.05 -17.44
C LEU A 86 -0.35 5.22 -17.75
N LYS A 87 -1.32 5.04 -18.66
CA LYS A 87 -2.37 6.03 -18.94
C LYS A 87 -3.20 6.34 -17.69
N HIS A 88 -3.54 5.30 -16.92
CA HIS A 88 -4.26 5.46 -15.67
C HIS A 88 -3.43 6.19 -14.61
N LEU A 89 -2.13 5.90 -14.51
CA LEU A 89 -1.22 6.62 -13.61
C LEU A 89 -1.11 8.09 -14.01
N GLN A 90 -0.92 8.37 -15.31
CA GLN A 90 -0.85 9.72 -15.84
C GLN A 90 -2.13 10.52 -15.53
N ALA A 91 -3.31 9.97 -15.84
CA ALA A 91 -4.59 10.62 -15.52
C ALA A 91 -4.77 10.89 -14.01
N TRP A 92 -4.24 10.02 -13.15
CA TRP A 92 -4.28 10.24 -11.70
C TRP A 92 -3.31 11.35 -11.25
N LEU A 93 -2.13 11.44 -11.86
CA LEU A 93 -1.17 12.52 -11.60
C LEU A 93 -1.71 13.88 -12.07
N ASP A 94 -2.36 13.90 -13.24
CA ASP A 94 -2.98 15.10 -13.81
C ASP A 94 -4.21 15.55 -13.02
N GLY A 95 -4.73 14.70 -12.11
CA GLY A 95 -5.90 14.98 -11.29
C GLY A 95 -7.23 14.74 -12.02
N ASP A 96 -7.21 14.14 -13.22
CA ASP A 96 -8.40 13.78 -13.99
C ASP A 96 -9.24 12.70 -13.28
N ILE A 97 -8.58 11.86 -12.48
CA ILE A 97 -9.20 10.81 -11.66
C ILE A 97 -8.68 10.85 -10.22
N THR A 98 -9.54 10.51 -9.27
CA THR A 98 -9.23 10.55 -7.84
C THR A 98 -8.72 9.24 -7.28
N GLU A 99 -9.10 8.11 -7.90
CA GLU A 99 -8.70 6.78 -7.47
C GLU A 99 -7.51 6.29 -8.28
N LEU A 100 -6.50 5.74 -7.60
CA LEU A 100 -5.38 5.05 -8.24
C LEU A 100 -5.68 3.55 -8.27
N SER A 101 -5.70 2.96 -9.47
CA SER A 101 -5.98 1.54 -9.62
C SER A 101 -4.81 0.69 -9.08
N PRO A 102 -5.08 -0.54 -8.59
CA PRO A 102 -4.04 -1.45 -8.14
C PRO A 102 -2.98 -1.74 -9.22
N ASN A 103 -3.38 -1.78 -10.49
CA ASN A 103 -2.47 -2.02 -11.60
C ASN A 103 -1.53 -0.82 -11.85
N ALA A 104 -2.06 0.41 -11.76
CA ALA A 104 -1.24 1.63 -11.83
C ALA A 104 -0.26 1.71 -10.64
N TRP A 105 -0.71 1.34 -9.44
CA TRP A 105 0.16 1.25 -8.25
C TRP A 105 1.27 0.21 -8.41
N ASN A 106 0.96 -0.98 -8.93
CA ASN A 106 1.96 -2.02 -9.18
C ASN A 106 2.99 -1.59 -10.24
N ALA A 107 2.52 -0.94 -11.32
CA ALA A 107 3.39 -0.38 -12.34
C ALA A 107 4.34 0.68 -11.76
N LEU A 108 3.82 1.63 -10.97
CA LEU A 108 4.62 2.64 -10.28
C LEU A 108 5.67 2.01 -9.35
N THR A 109 5.25 1.05 -8.52
CA THR A 109 6.15 0.37 -7.58
C THR A 109 7.26 -0.38 -8.31
N LEU A 110 6.93 -1.04 -9.42
CA LEU A 110 7.90 -1.74 -10.25
C LEU A 110 8.87 -0.78 -10.94
N MET A 111 8.38 0.34 -11.49
CA MET A 111 9.23 1.40 -12.06
C MET A 111 10.23 1.89 -11.02
N MET A 112 9.77 2.25 -9.82
CA MET A 112 10.65 2.71 -8.74
C MET A 112 11.72 1.67 -8.39
N TRP A 113 11.36 0.39 -8.34
CA TRP A 113 12.30 -0.67 -8.05
C TRP A 113 13.35 -0.86 -9.15
N LEU A 114 12.93 -0.89 -10.42
CA LEU A 114 13.83 -1.04 -11.58
C LEU A 114 14.80 0.15 -11.67
N SER A 115 14.29 1.36 -11.48
CA SER A 115 15.10 2.58 -11.49
C SER A 115 16.17 2.59 -10.41
N ASN A 116 15.90 1.99 -9.25
CA ASN A 116 16.87 1.89 -8.16
C ASN A 116 17.85 0.73 -8.34
N ARG A 117 17.57 -0.21 -9.27
CA ARG A 117 18.39 -1.40 -9.53
C ARG A 117 19.48 -1.13 -10.56
N ASP A 118 19.20 -0.27 -11.55
CA ASP A 118 20.13 0.06 -12.63
C ASP A 118 21.13 1.19 -12.27
N GLY A 119 21.14 1.63 -11.01
CA GLY A 119 22.04 2.69 -10.56
C GLY A 119 21.64 4.09 -11.03
N SER A 120 20.39 4.26 -11.49
CA SER A 120 19.76 5.57 -11.66
C SER A 120 19.65 6.24 -10.28
N ALA A 121 20.73 6.91 -9.88
CA ALA A 121 20.89 7.65 -8.64
C ALA A 121 19.80 8.71 -8.30
N PRO A 122 18.99 9.29 -9.23
CA PRO A 122 18.11 10.42 -8.91
C PRO A 122 17.09 10.11 -7.81
N LEU A 123 16.52 8.91 -7.80
CA LEU A 123 15.38 8.58 -6.94
C LEU A 123 15.72 8.57 -5.45
N ARG A 124 16.88 8.03 -5.05
CA ARG A 124 17.27 8.05 -3.62
C ARG A 124 17.54 9.46 -3.12
N GLN A 125 18.12 10.31 -3.97
CA GLN A 125 18.46 11.67 -3.62
C GLN A 125 17.19 12.55 -3.58
N GLN A 126 16.28 12.38 -4.53
CA GLN A 126 14.95 13.00 -4.56
C GLN A 126 14.08 12.53 -3.39
N ILE A 127 14.03 11.23 -3.08
CA ILE A 127 13.33 10.72 -1.89
C ILE A 127 13.92 11.33 -0.61
N ALA A 128 15.25 11.44 -0.51
CA ALA A 128 15.89 12.06 0.65
C ALA A 128 15.57 13.56 0.76
N GLU A 129 15.44 14.27 -0.35
CA GLU A 129 15.03 15.69 -0.39
C GLU A 129 13.56 15.88 -0.01
N VAL A 130 12.65 15.07 -0.54
CA VAL A 130 11.23 15.02 -0.15
C VAL A 130 11.11 14.72 1.35
N CYS A 131 11.80 13.68 1.84
CA CYS A 131 11.79 13.33 3.26
C CYS A 131 12.32 14.49 4.14
N LYS A 132 13.36 15.20 3.71
CA LYS A 132 13.92 16.37 4.42
C LYS A 132 12.95 17.57 4.42
N ALA A 133 12.28 17.84 3.30
CA ALA A 133 11.31 18.92 3.19
C ALA A 133 10.14 18.73 4.19
N HIS A 134 9.69 17.49 4.40
CA HIS A 134 8.64 17.17 5.37
C HIS A 134 9.08 17.15 6.83
N THR A 135 10.38 17.01 7.12
CA THR A 135 10.87 17.10 8.51
C THR A 135 10.95 18.55 9.01
N LEU A 136 10.96 19.54 8.09
CA LEU A 136 11.09 20.96 8.40
C LEU A 136 9.74 21.69 8.56
N THR A 137 8.61 21.03 8.32
CA THR A 137 7.26 21.62 8.40
C THR A 137 6.49 21.26 9.67
N ARG A 138 7.17 20.82 10.74
CA ARG A 138 6.53 20.41 12.00
C ARG A 138 7.08 21.17 13.20
#